data_AF-A0A926WR05-F1
#
_entry.id   AF-A0A926WR05-F1
#
_cell.length_a   1.000
_cell.length_b   1.000
_cell.length_c   1.000
_cell.angle_alpha   90.00
_cell.angle_beta   90.00
_cell.angle_gamma   90.00
#
_symmetry.space_group_name_H-M   'P 1'
#
loop_
_entity.id
_entity.type
_entity.pdbx_description
1 polymer ?
#
loop_
_entity_poly.entity_id
_entity_poly.type
_entity_poly.pdbx_seq_one_letter_code
_entity_poly.pdbx_strand_id
1 'polypeptide(L)'
;MIHLQQFLSVEQQLEVLQACREVGKRSPLFVPRMKNGSNFSCQMTNCGEVGWISDEQGYRYSTIHPTTGKPFTPMPEIIKNLAKSLAAQHANDAGFIPQTCLINYYENGSKLGLHQDNSEPNKTAPIISISLGDDAIFLVGGNKRSDKTREILLKSGDVIILAGESRMIYHGIKKIIPSTSSLLKAGGRLNLTIRQVY
;
A
#
# COMPACT_ATOMS: atom_id res chain seq x y z
N MET A 1 5.04 10.69 11.27
CA MET A 1 5.23 9.98 9.99
C MET A 1 6.71 9.90 9.77
N ILE A 2 7.19 8.71 9.43
CA ILE A 2 8.61 8.46 9.16
C ILE A 2 8.74 8.16 7.68
N HIS A 3 9.77 8.72 7.04
CA HIS A 3 10.13 8.48 5.65
C HIS A 3 11.57 7.99 5.60
N LEU A 4 11.73 6.69 5.32
CA LEU A 4 13.03 6.07 5.10
C LEU A 4 13.30 6.11 3.59
N GLN A 5 14.15 7.03 3.18
CA GLN A 5 14.49 7.25 1.78
C GLN A 5 15.42 6.16 1.28
N GLN A 6 15.06 5.52 0.17
CA GLN A 6 15.82 4.47 -0.51
C GLN A 6 16.30 3.37 0.44
N PHE A 7 15.45 3.00 1.40
CA PHE A 7 15.77 2.07 2.47
C PHE A 7 16.03 0.66 1.95
N LEU A 8 15.23 0.19 0.98
CA LEU A 8 15.44 -1.13 0.39
C LEU A 8 16.57 -1.08 -0.63
N SER A 9 17.54 -1.99 -0.47
CA SER A 9 18.53 -2.26 -1.51
C SER A 9 17.87 -2.75 -2.80
N VAL A 10 18.56 -2.65 -3.93
CA VAL A 10 18.03 -3.14 -5.23
C VAL A 10 17.68 -4.64 -5.16
N GLU A 11 18.49 -5.43 -4.45
CA GLU A 11 18.23 -6.86 -4.24
C GLU A 11 16.93 -7.10 -3.46
N GLN A 12 16.75 -6.40 -2.33
CA GLN A 12 15.51 -6.48 -1.55
C GLN A 12 14.28 -6.04 -2.36
N GLN A 13 14.43 -4.98 -3.18
CA GLN A 13 13.36 -4.55 -4.08
C GLN A 13 12.96 -5.64 -5.08
N LEU A 14 13.93 -6.36 -5.63
CA LEU A 14 13.70 -7.48 -6.55
C LEU A 14 13.04 -8.67 -5.86
N GLU A 15 13.45 -9.03 -4.64
CA GLU A 15 12.84 -10.11 -3.87
C GLU A 15 11.38 -9.80 -3.50
N VAL A 16 11.11 -8.57 -3.04
CA VAL A 16 9.74 -8.11 -2.72
C VAL A 16 8.90 -8.07 -3.99
N LEU A 17 9.45 -7.58 -5.11
CA LEU A 17 8.75 -7.59 -6.40
C LEU A 17 8.42 -9.02 -6.85
N GLN A 18 9.34 -9.97 -6.70
CA GLN A 18 9.10 -11.36 -7.04
C GLN A 18 8.00 -11.97 -6.16
N ALA A 19 8.00 -11.69 -4.86
CA ALA A 19 6.93 -12.09 -3.95
C ALA A 19 5.56 -11.53 -4.38
N CYS A 20 5.50 -10.25 -4.80
CA CYS A 20 4.28 -9.64 -5.35
C CYS A 20 3.79 -10.36 -6.62
N ARG A 21 4.71 -10.77 -7.51
CA ARG A 21 4.36 -11.52 -8.71
C ARG A 21 3.77 -12.88 -8.39
N GLU A 22 4.33 -13.60 -7.41
CA GLU A 22 3.77 -14.89 -6.96
C GLU A 22 2.37 -14.71 -6.34
N VAL A 23 2.14 -13.63 -5.58
CA VAL A 23 0.80 -13.28 -5.11
C VAL A 23 -0.14 -13.08 -6.30
N GLY A 24 0.27 -12.29 -7.29
CA GLY A 24 -0.52 -11.96 -8.48
C GLY A 24 -0.92 -13.17 -9.33
N LYS A 25 -0.17 -14.27 -9.31
CA LYS A 25 -0.54 -15.51 -10.01
C LYS A 25 -1.81 -16.17 -9.47
N ARG A 26 -2.10 -15.99 -8.16
CA ARG A 26 -3.25 -16.62 -7.47
C ARG A 26 -4.34 -15.60 -7.08
N SER A 27 -3.92 -14.39 -6.76
CA SER A 27 -4.74 -13.23 -6.43
C SER A 27 -4.42 -12.12 -7.43
N PRO A 28 -4.92 -12.20 -8.68
CA PRO A 28 -4.57 -11.27 -9.75
C PRO A 28 -5.01 -9.84 -9.45
N LEU A 29 -4.34 -8.86 -10.07
CA LEU A 29 -4.78 -7.48 -10.01
C LEU A 29 -6.22 -7.34 -10.54
N PHE A 30 -7.00 -6.49 -9.90
CA PHE A 30 -8.33 -6.08 -10.34
C PHE A 30 -8.48 -4.57 -10.22
N VAL A 31 -9.44 -4.00 -10.95
CA VAL A 31 -9.83 -2.60 -10.83
C VAL A 31 -11.00 -2.50 -9.85
N PRO A 32 -10.83 -1.91 -8.66
CA PRO A 32 -11.93 -1.70 -7.73
C PRO A 32 -12.94 -0.69 -8.25
N ARG A 33 -14.15 -0.75 -7.69
CA ARG A 33 -15.22 0.21 -7.99
C ARG A 33 -15.53 1.05 -6.76
N MET A 34 -15.83 2.31 -6.97
CA MET A 34 -16.34 3.21 -5.94
C MET A 34 -17.83 2.96 -5.71
N LYS A 35 -18.38 3.52 -4.61
CA LYS A 35 -19.80 3.39 -4.26
C LYS A 35 -20.76 3.87 -5.36
N ASN A 36 -20.35 4.88 -6.13
CA ASN A 36 -21.09 5.41 -7.29
C ASN A 36 -20.91 4.58 -8.57
N GLY A 37 -20.23 3.43 -8.49
CA GLY A 37 -19.98 2.53 -9.61
C GLY A 37 -18.79 2.89 -10.50
N SER A 38 -18.11 4.03 -10.29
CA SER A 38 -16.95 4.42 -11.10
C SER A 38 -15.70 3.61 -10.74
N ASN A 39 -14.83 3.35 -11.70
CA ASN A 39 -13.57 2.65 -11.48
C ASN A 39 -12.56 3.51 -10.72
N PHE A 40 -11.73 2.86 -9.91
CA PHE A 40 -10.48 3.46 -9.44
C PHE A 40 -9.53 3.66 -10.62
N SER A 41 -8.63 4.64 -10.51
CA SER A 41 -7.58 4.85 -11.52
C SER A 41 -6.37 3.94 -11.34
N CYS A 42 -6.29 3.16 -10.26
CA CYS A 42 -5.25 2.17 -10.04
C CYS A 42 -5.86 0.76 -9.98
N GLN A 43 -5.03 -0.23 -10.27
CA GLN A 43 -5.35 -1.63 -10.03
C GLN A 43 -4.84 -2.02 -8.63
N MET A 44 -5.45 -3.02 -8.01
CA MET A 44 -4.95 -3.56 -6.76
C MET A 44 -5.18 -5.07 -6.62
N THR A 45 -4.44 -5.67 -5.71
CA THR A 45 -4.73 -6.99 -5.15
C THR A 45 -4.31 -7.00 -3.69
N ASN A 46 -4.52 -8.11 -2.98
CA ASN A 46 -4.09 -8.26 -1.60
C ASN A 46 -3.42 -9.62 -1.36
N CYS A 47 -2.61 -9.69 -0.31
CA CYS A 47 -2.22 -10.94 0.34
C CYS A 47 -2.33 -10.82 1.85
N GLY A 48 -2.50 -11.94 2.55
CA GLY A 48 -2.71 -12.00 3.99
C GLY A 48 -3.99 -12.72 4.39
N GLU A 49 -4.36 -12.59 5.66
CA GLU A 49 -5.57 -13.16 6.25
C GLU A 49 -6.84 -12.53 5.66
N VAL A 50 -6.77 -11.23 5.38
CA VAL A 50 -7.82 -10.44 4.75
C VAL A 50 -7.23 -9.51 3.70
N GLY A 51 -8.06 -9.05 2.77
CA GLY A 51 -7.73 -8.03 1.80
C GLY A 51 -8.74 -6.89 1.83
N TRP A 52 -8.26 -5.67 1.61
CA TRP A 52 -9.14 -4.51 1.47
C TRP A 52 -9.79 -4.53 0.10
N ILE A 53 -11.11 -4.36 0.06
CA ILE A 53 -11.90 -4.31 -1.17
C ILE A 53 -12.81 -3.08 -1.18
N SER A 54 -13.10 -2.62 -2.40
CA SER A 54 -14.04 -1.53 -2.66
C SER A 54 -14.97 -1.91 -3.81
N ASP A 55 -16.25 -1.77 -3.56
CA ASP A 55 -17.33 -1.90 -4.54
C ASP A 55 -18.51 -0.97 -4.19
N GLU A 56 -19.66 -1.20 -4.82
CA GLU A 56 -20.90 -0.44 -4.60
C GLU A 56 -21.44 -0.55 -3.16
N GLN A 57 -21.02 -1.57 -2.40
CA GLN A 57 -21.38 -1.77 -0.99
C GLN A 57 -20.45 -0.99 -0.04
N GLY A 58 -19.37 -0.40 -0.56
CA GLY A 58 -18.40 0.40 0.19
C GLY A 58 -17.09 -0.34 0.46
N TYR A 59 -16.33 0.20 1.42
CA TYR A 59 -14.99 -0.28 1.76
C TYR A 59 -15.03 -1.28 2.91
N ARG A 60 -14.37 -2.42 2.76
CA ARG A 60 -14.31 -3.45 3.80
C ARG A 60 -13.10 -4.36 3.65
N TYR A 61 -12.81 -5.10 4.72
CA TYR A 61 -11.92 -6.25 4.67
C TYR A 61 -12.71 -7.51 4.35
N SER A 62 -12.14 -8.36 3.48
CA SER A 62 -12.72 -9.64 3.06
C SER A 62 -11.64 -10.72 3.07
N THR A 63 -12.00 -11.95 3.37
CA THR A 63 -11.12 -13.11 3.20
C THR A 63 -11.08 -13.59 1.74
N ILE A 64 -12.09 -13.21 0.94
CA ILE A 64 -12.30 -13.68 -0.44
C ILE A 64 -11.93 -12.59 -1.45
N HIS A 65 -11.15 -12.99 -2.45
CA HIS A 65 -10.77 -12.17 -3.59
C HIS A 65 -11.97 -11.96 -4.54
N PRO A 66 -12.29 -10.70 -4.93
CA PRO A 66 -13.54 -10.38 -5.61
C PRO A 66 -13.65 -11.01 -7.01
N THR A 67 -12.55 -11.10 -7.75
CA THR A 67 -12.56 -11.65 -9.12
C THR A 67 -12.49 -13.17 -9.18
N THR A 68 -11.72 -13.82 -8.29
CA THR A 68 -11.48 -15.27 -8.37
C THR A 68 -12.45 -16.07 -7.53
N GLY A 69 -13.16 -15.44 -6.57
CA GLY A 69 -14.03 -16.11 -5.61
C GLY A 69 -13.28 -17.02 -4.63
N LYS A 70 -11.95 -16.94 -4.57
CA LYS A 70 -11.09 -17.76 -3.71
C LYS A 70 -10.50 -16.93 -2.57
N PRO A 71 -10.01 -17.55 -1.48
CA PRO A 71 -9.26 -16.84 -0.46
C PRO A 71 -8.06 -16.09 -1.05
N PHE A 72 -7.70 -14.96 -0.44
CA PHE A 72 -6.45 -14.26 -0.79
C PHE A 72 -5.22 -15.16 -0.55
N THR A 73 -4.17 -14.93 -1.34
CA THR A 73 -2.89 -15.61 -1.13
C THR A 73 -2.33 -15.25 0.25
N PRO A 74 -1.78 -16.20 1.03
CA PRO A 74 -1.08 -15.88 2.27
C PRO A 74 0.01 -14.83 2.04
N MET A 75 0.23 -13.95 3.01
CA MET A 75 1.27 -12.93 2.91
C MET A 75 2.64 -13.60 2.83
N PRO A 76 3.46 -13.31 1.80
CA PRO A 76 4.82 -13.84 1.71
C PRO A 76 5.66 -13.48 2.94
N GLU A 77 6.42 -14.46 3.46
CA GLU A 77 7.19 -14.29 4.70
C GLU A 77 8.20 -13.13 4.61
N ILE A 78 8.79 -12.88 3.44
CA ILE A 78 9.69 -11.73 3.24
C ILE A 78 8.98 -10.38 3.50
N ILE A 79 7.73 -10.22 3.02
CA ILE A 79 6.93 -9.00 3.23
C ILE A 79 6.53 -8.91 4.71
N LYS A 80 6.09 -10.03 5.29
CA LYS A 80 5.67 -10.11 6.69
C LYS A 80 6.80 -9.75 7.66
N ASN A 81 7.98 -10.34 7.46
CA ASN A 81 9.15 -10.11 8.32
C ASN A 81 9.70 -8.71 8.16
N LEU A 82 9.74 -8.18 6.93
CA LEU A 82 10.12 -6.79 6.69
C LEU A 82 9.18 -5.80 7.41
N ALA A 83 7.87 -6.01 7.30
CA ALA A 83 6.88 -5.15 7.95
C ALA A 83 6.99 -5.19 9.49
N LYS A 84 7.16 -6.39 10.07
CA LYS A 84 7.42 -6.56 11.51
C LYS A 84 8.68 -5.83 11.96
N SER A 85 9.77 -5.98 11.22
CA SER A 85 11.05 -5.31 11.52
C SER A 85 10.90 -3.79 11.49
N LEU A 86 10.24 -3.25 10.46
CA LEU A 86 10.00 -1.81 10.32
C LEU A 86 9.13 -1.25 11.45
N ALA A 87 8.06 -1.97 11.83
CA ALA A 87 7.20 -1.57 12.93
C ALA A 87 7.95 -1.57 14.28
N ALA A 88 8.73 -2.61 14.56
CA ALA A 88 9.52 -2.69 15.79
C ALA A 88 10.57 -1.56 15.88
N GLN A 89 11.33 -1.34 14.80
CA GLN A 89 12.45 -0.40 14.80
C GLN A 89 12.03 1.08 14.71
N HIS A 90 10.92 1.37 14.02
CA HIS A 90 10.57 2.75 13.68
C HIS A 90 9.20 3.18 14.19
N ALA A 91 8.29 2.25 14.50
CA ALA A 91 6.97 2.59 15.04
C ALA A 91 6.82 2.32 16.55
N ASN A 92 7.89 1.81 17.20
CA ASN A 92 7.85 1.35 18.60
C ASN A 92 6.76 0.30 18.86
N ASP A 93 6.50 -0.55 17.86
CA ASP A 93 5.48 -1.61 17.92
C ASP A 93 6.11 -2.95 17.59
N ALA A 94 6.78 -3.55 18.57
CA ALA A 94 7.36 -4.90 18.46
C ALA A 94 6.28 -6.00 18.41
N GLY A 95 5.03 -5.66 18.78
CA GLY A 95 3.88 -6.56 18.77
C GLY A 95 3.12 -6.56 17.46
N PHE A 96 3.54 -5.79 16.45
CA PHE A 96 2.83 -5.64 15.18
C PHE A 96 2.60 -6.99 14.48
N ILE A 97 1.34 -7.27 14.14
CA ILE A 97 0.91 -8.46 13.41
C ILE A 97 0.40 -8.03 12.03
N PRO A 98 1.23 -8.15 10.96
CA PRO A 98 0.77 -7.91 9.60
C PRO A 98 -0.31 -8.91 9.19
N GLN A 99 -1.54 -8.42 8.98
CA GLN A 99 -2.69 -9.26 8.60
C GLN A 99 -3.08 -9.09 7.14
N THR A 100 -2.78 -7.93 6.56
CA THR A 100 -3.11 -7.60 5.18
C THR A 100 -1.96 -6.81 4.55
N CYS A 101 -1.68 -7.08 3.29
CA CYS A 101 -0.85 -6.27 2.43
C CYS A 101 -1.65 -5.94 1.17
N LEU A 102 -2.10 -4.69 1.07
CA LEU A 102 -2.73 -4.14 -0.13
C LEU A 102 -1.63 -3.78 -1.13
N ILE A 103 -1.65 -4.40 -2.29
CA ILE A 103 -0.69 -4.17 -3.36
C ILE A 103 -1.38 -3.34 -4.43
N ASN A 104 -1.05 -2.05 -4.50
CA ASN A 104 -1.55 -1.14 -5.52
C ASN A 104 -0.57 -1.09 -6.71
N TYR A 105 -1.09 -1.23 -7.92
CA TYR A 105 -0.36 -0.97 -9.16
C TYR A 105 -0.89 0.31 -9.83
N TYR A 106 0.01 1.24 -10.06
CA TYR A 106 -0.26 2.53 -10.69
C TYR A 106 0.42 2.60 -12.05
N GLU A 107 -0.39 2.72 -13.09
CA GLU A 107 0.06 3.05 -14.44
C GLU A 107 0.24 4.57 -14.59
N ASN A 108 0.79 5.02 -15.71
CA ASN A 108 0.90 6.44 -16.02
C ASN A 108 -0.49 7.12 -15.98
N GLY A 109 -0.58 8.29 -15.34
CA GLY A 109 -1.84 9.02 -15.13
C GLY A 109 -2.67 8.56 -13.94
N SER A 110 -2.31 7.45 -13.28
CA SER A 110 -2.99 7.00 -12.07
C SER A 110 -2.81 8.00 -10.92
N LYS A 111 -3.86 8.15 -10.10
CA LYS A 111 -3.83 8.96 -8.88
C LYS A 111 -4.63 8.29 -7.76
N LEU A 112 -4.45 8.77 -6.54
CA LEU A 112 -5.30 8.40 -5.41
C LEU A 112 -5.55 9.66 -4.59
N GLY A 113 -6.81 10.08 -4.53
CA GLY A 113 -7.20 11.30 -3.82
C GLY A 113 -6.87 11.25 -2.33
N LEU A 114 -6.91 12.41 -1.67
CA LEU A 114 -6.72 12.48 -0.21
C LEU A 114 -7.74 11.61 0.52
N HIS A 115 -7.25 10.68 1.31
CA HIS A 115 -8.02 9.76 2.13
C HIS A 115 -7.29 9.46 3.45
N GLN A 116 -8.01 8.81 4.36
CA GLN A 116 -7.44 8.19 5.55
C GLN A 116 -7.62 6.68 5.43
N ASP A 117 -6.64 5.94 5.89
CA ASP A 117 -6.76 4.50 6.14
C ASP A 117 -7.49 4.31 7.48
N ASN A 118 -8.83 4.31 7.39
CA ASN A 118 -9.73 4.30 8.55
C ASN A 118 -10.69 3.10 8.57
N SER A 119 -10.47 2.11 7.69
CA SER A 119 -11.33 0.92 7.57
C SER A 119 -10.99 -0.13 8.64
N GLU A 120 -9.82 -0.02 9.26
CA GLU A 120 -9.32 -0.89 10.31
C GLU A 120 -10.04 -0.61 11.63
N PRO A 121 -10.55 -1.67 12.30
CA PRO A 121 -10.88 -1.61 13.72
C PRO A 121 -9.71 -1.09 14.56
N ASN A 122 -8.51 -1.66 14.36
CA ASN A 122 -7.29 -1.25 15.05
C ASN A 122 -6.67 -0.01 14.40
N LYS A 123 -6.90 1.15 15.03
CA LYS A 123 -6.37 2.45 14.56
C LYS A 123 -5.07 2.86 15.23
N THR A 124 -4.47 1.98 16.05
CA THR A 124 -3.22 2.27 16.77
C THR A 124 -2.01 1.60 16.13
N ALA A 125 -2.20 0.42 15.54
CA ALA A 125 -1.14 -0.28 14.82
C ALA A 125 -0.65 0.54 13.61
N PRO A 126 0.65 0.57 13.29
CA PRO A 126 1.20 1.37 12.22
C PRO A 126 0.73 0.90 10.83
N ILE A 127 0.83 1.80 9.85
CA ILE A 127 0.78 1.46 8.43
C ILE A 127 2.20 1.51 7.88
N ILE A 128 2.64 0.42 7.25
CA ILE A 128 3.92 0.36 6.53
C ILE A 128 3.62 0.44 5.03
N SER A 129 4.17 1.45 4.34
CA SER A 129 3.97 1.65 2.91
C SER A 129 5.31 1.59 2.18
N ILE A 130 5.51 0.59 1.33
CA ILE A 130 6.75 0.36 0.56
C ILE A 130 6.52 0.75 -0.89
N SER A 131 7.39 1.60 -1.45
CA SER A 131 7.34 2.05 -2.84
C SER A 131 8.30 1.27 -3.71
N LEU A 132 7.85 0.79 -4.87
CA LEU A 132 8.67 0.08 -5.87
C LEU A 132 8.32 0.58 -7.27
N GLY A 133 9.32 0.77 -8.13
CA GLY A 133 9.12 1.22 -9.51
C GLY A 133 9.16 2.73 -9.65
N ASP A 134 8.35 3.26 -10.56
CA ASP A 134 8.34 4.69 -10.90
C ASP A 134 8.05 5.59 -9.68
N ASP A 135 8.60 6.79 -9.73
CA ASP A 135 8.50 7.78 -8.66
C ASP A 135 7.06 8.29 -8.56
N ALA A 136 6.66 8.72 -7.37
CA ALA A 136 5.35 9.33 -7.15
C ALA A 136 5.43 10.59 -6.32
N ILE A 137 4.52 11.54 -6.59
CA ILE A 137 4.27 12.66 -5.71
C ILE A 137 3.21 12.24 -4.68
N PHE A 138 3.66 12.00 -3.45
CA PHE A 138 2.83 11.68 -2.30
C PHE A 138 2.36 12.95 -1.61
N LEU A 139 1.06 13.03 -1.36
CA LEU A 139 0.45 14.10 -0.60
C LEU A 139 0.37 13.70 0.87
N VAL A 140 0.79 14.62 1.73
CA VAL A 140 0.67 14.48 3.19
C VAL A 140 -0.09 15.69 3.72
N GLY A 141 -1.29 15.45 4.25
CA GLY A 141 -2.11 16.44 4.93
C GLY A 141 -1.97 16.35 6.45
N GLY A 142 -2.98 16.89 7.15
CA GLY A 142 -3.14 16.79 8.60
C GLY A 142 -4.25 15.80 8.99
N ASN A 143 -4.84 16.02 10.17
CA ASN A 143 -5.93 15.18 10.70
C ASN A 143 -7.30 15.56 10.11
N LYS A 144 -7.43 16.74 9.51
CA LYS A 144 -8.63 17.18 8.79
C LYS A 144 -8.36 17.21 7.30
N ARG A 145 -9.38 16.90 6.50
CA ARG A 145 -9.28 16.89 5.03
C ARG A 145 -8.90 18.25 4.44
N SER A 146 -9.26 19.34 5.12
CA SER A 146 -8.99 20.73 4.72
C SER A 146 -7.60 21.21 5.14
N ASP A 147 -6.84 20.43 5.92
CA ASP A 147 -5.51 20.84 6.35
C ASP A 147 -4.57 20.94 5.13
N LYS A 148 -3.64 21.89 5.18
CA LYS A 148 -2.70 22.13 4.08
C LYS A 148 -1.88 20.88 3.80
N THR A 149 -1.83 20.49 2.53
CA THR A 149 -0.99 19.37 2.09
C THR A 149 0.43 19.82 1.77
N ARG A 150 1.39 18.94 2.04
CA ARG A 150 2.75 18.97 1.50
C ARG A 150 2.96 17.84 0.50
N GLU A 151 3.85 18.07 -0.44
CA GLU A 151 4.25 17.09 -1.45
C GLU A 151 5.60 16.47 -1.06
N ILE A 152 5.69 15.16 -1.20
CA ILE A 152 6.92 14.40 -0.97
C ILE A 152 7.14 13.52 -2.21
N LEU A 153 8.35 13.54 -2.75
CA LEU A 153 8.75 12.61 -3.79
C LEU A 153 9.05 11.26 -3.14
N LEU A 154 8.32 10.22 -3.55
CA LEU A 154 8.62 8.84 -3.19
C LEU A 154 9.33 8.16 -4.36
N LYS A 155 10.50 7.58 -4.08
CA LYS A 155 11.31 6.82 -5.04
C LYS A 155 11.18 5.32 -4.82
N SER A 156 11.65 4.55 -5.80
CA SER A 156 11.79 3.09 -5.64
C SER A 156 12.68 2.76 -4.43
N GLY A 157 12.18 1.91 -3.53
CA GLY A 157 12.83 1.52 -2.29
C GLY A 157 12.50 2.38 -1.07
N ASP A 158 11.75 3.47 -1.23
CA ASP A 158 11.30 4.29 -0.12
C ASP A 158 10.26 3.56 0.75
N VAL A 159 10.31 3.82 2.06
CA VAL A 159 9.31 3.37 3.02
C VAL A 159 8.70 4.56 3.76
N ILE A 160 7.36 4.62 3.77
CA ILE A 160 6.60 5.51 4.65
C ILE A 160 6.00 4.69 5.79
N ILE A 161 6.13 5.21 7.01
CA ILE A 161 5.51 4.62 8.21
C ILE A 161 4.58 5.67 8.82
N LEU A 162 3.28 5.34 8.87
CA LEU A 162 2.24 6.12 9.53
C LEU A 162 1.92 5.46 10.87
N ALA A 163 2.42 6.05 11.95
CA ALA A 163 2.29 5.55 13.32
C ALA A 163 1.98 6.70 14.29
N GLY A 164 1.50 6.37 15.49
CA GLY A 164 1.16 7.35 16.53
C GLY A 164 0.25 8.47 16.00
N GLU A 165 0.60 9.73 16.26
CA GLU A 165 -0.17 10.89 15.80
C GLU A 165 -0.35 10.96 14.28
N SER A 166 0.56 10.33 13.53
CA SER A 166 0.48 10.31 12.07
C SER A 166 -0.32 9.16 11.48
N ARG A 167 -0.78 8.21 12.31
CA ARG A 167 -1.51 7.01 11.86
C ARG A 167 -2.79 7.33 11.08
N MET A 168 -3.41 8.48 11.38
CA MET A 168 -4.68 8.91 10.82
C MET A 168 -4.58 10.17 9.97
N ILE A 169 -3.40 10.53 9.44
CA ILE A 169 -3.32 11.72 8.58
C ILE A 169 -3.93 11.46 7.21
N TYR A 170 -4.51 12.50 6.62
CA TYR A 170 -4.91 12.49 5.22
C TYR A 170 -3.68 12.36 4.32
N HIS A 171 -3.75 11.46 3.35
CA HIS A 171 -2.67 11.26 2.40
C HIS A 171 -3.19 10.75 1.05
N GLY A 172 -2.34 10.76 0.03
CA GLY A 172 -2.72 10.31 -1.30
C GLY A 172 -1.59 10.34 -2.31
N ILE A 173 -1.86 9.92 -3.54
CA ILE A 173 -0.92 9.95 -4.66
C ILE A 173 -1.43 11.01 -5.66
N LYS A 174 -0.70 12.12 -5.77
CA LYS A 174 -1.04 13.20 -6.71
C LYS A 174 -0.82 12.78 -8.15
N LYS A 175 0.34 12.18 -8.43
CA LYS A 175 0.73 11.70 -9.77
C LYS A 175 1.89 10.70 -9.68
N ILE A 176 1.98 9.84 -10.69
CA ILE A 176 3.16 9.01 -11.00
C ILE A 176 4.05 9.78 -11.98
N ILE A 177 5.37 9.67 -11.81
CA ILE A 177 6.37 10.22 -12.72
C ILE A 177 6.94 9.03 -13.51
N PRO A 178 6.54 8.85 -14.79
CA PRO A 178 6.91 7.66 -15.55
C PRO A 178 8.39 7.64 -15.88
N SER A 179 8.91 6.43 -16.14
CA SER A 179 10.27 6.19 -16.66
C SER A 179 11.39 6.64 -15.72
N THR A 180 11.15 6.61 -14.40
CA THR A 180 12.20 6.90 -13.39
C THR A 180 12.81 5.63 -12.80
N SER A 181 12.25 4.45 -13.08
CA SER A 181 12.75 3.17 -12.60
C SER A 181 12.73 2.09 -13.69
N SER A 182 13.76 1.24 -13.69
CA SER A 182 13.84 0.04 -14.53
C SER A 182 13.40 -1.24 -13.80
N LEU A 183 12.98 -1.14 -12.53
CA LEU A 183 12.62 -2.29 -11.71
C LEU A 183 11.43 -3.08 -12.30
N LEU A 184 10.43 -2.37 -12.80
CA LEU A 184 9.29 -2.95 -13.52
C LEU A 184 9.55 -2.85 -15.02
N LYS A 185 9.70 -3.99 -15.71
CA LYS A 185 9.99 -4.04 -17.15
C LYS A 185 8.96 -3.30 -18.01
N ALA A 186 7.70 -3.27 -17.59
CA ALA A 186 6.61 -2.58 -18.28
C ALA A 186 6.37 -1.15 -17.78
N GLY A 187 7.22 -0.64 -16.86
CA GLY A 187 7.01 0.62 -16.17
C GLY A 187 5.89 0.59 -15.13
N GLY A 188 5.63 1.76 -14.54
CA GLY A 188 4.64 1.95 -13.50
C GLY A 188 5.20 1.77 -12.09
N ARG A 189 4.30 1.89 -11.12
CA ARG A 189 4.65 1.89 -9.69
C ARG A 189 3.82 0.86 -8.93
N LEU A 190 4.48 0.09 -8.09
CA LEU A 190 3.86 -0.73 -7.05
C LEU A 190 3.97 -0.06 -5.69
N ASN A 191 2.92 -0.21 -4.89
CA ASN A 191 2.92 0.17 -3.49
C ASN A 191 2.33 -0.94 -2.64
N LEU A 192 3.11 -1.42 -1.68
CA LEU A 192 2.65 -2.38 -0.68
C LEU A 192 2.25 -1.60 0.56
N THR A 193 0.97 -1.63 0.92
CA THR A 193 0.47 -1.05 2.18
C THR A 193 0.12 -2.19 3.14
N ILE A 194 0.97 -2.38 4.16
CA ILE A 194 0.86 -3.45 5.15
C ILE A 194 0.20 -2.89 6.42
N ARG A 195 -0.81 -3.60 6.92
CA ARG A 195 -1.64 -3.18 8.06
C ARG A 195 -1.95 -4.35 8.99
N GLN A 196 -2.17 -4.03 10.25
CA GLN A 196 -2.89 -4.87 11.20
C GLN A 196 -4.34 -4.37 11.23
N VAL A 197 -5.30 -5.26 11.06
CA VAL A 197 -6.72 -4.88 10.91
C VAL A 197 -7.42 -4.92 12.26
N TYR A 198 -7.18 -5.95 13.06
CA TYR A 198 -7.86 -6.22 14.32
C TYR A 198 -6.97 -5.95 15.54
#